data_AF-A0A378TKH2-F1
#
_entry.id   AF-A0A378TKH2-F1
#
_cell.length_a   1.000
_cell.length_b   1.000
_cell.length_c   1.000
_cell.angle_alpha   90.00
_cell.angle_beta   90.00
_cell.angle_gamma   90.00
#
_symmetry.space_group_name_H-M   'P 1'
#
loop_
_entity.id
_entity.type
_entity.pdbx_description
1 polymer ?
#
loop_
_entity_poly.entity_id
_entity_poly.type
_entity_poly.pdbx_seq_one_letter_code
_entity_poly.pdbx_strand_id
1 'polypeptide(L)'
;MTGPRDMRLPGSVAEVRASPRGPHIGAFFDLDGTLVAGFTGVILTQEQFLSRQLGVADFFGMIQAGLNHKLGRREFENLITAASKVMRGRPLSDLDQLGERLFRQKIESRIYPEMRELVRAHLERGHTVCLSSSALTIQVEPVARFLGIPNTLTNKFVVDDDGVVAGTIVEPILWGPGKANAVQKFAAEHDIDLQDSYFYADGDEDVALMYLVGNPRPTNPEGKMAAVARQRGWPILRFSSRGGSSLSGVVRTLAGVGSMVPVGYGALGWGLLTRSRRRGVNFFTANWPQTLLAASGVQLNVLGRENLTAQRPAVFIFNHRNNFDPVITCSLVRDNFTSVAKKELENDPLVGNLGRLIDAVFIDRDDPKSAVESLRKVEDAARNGLSIVIAPEGTRLDTHEVGPFKKGPFRIAMAAGVPVIPVVIRNAEVIAARDSSVMNPGTVDVAVFPPISMADWTVDNIDERIAEVRQLYLDTLVNWPEDELPEAAPYLHDAPTKKPARKAAKKAAKKAAPKKARP
;
A
#
# COMPACT_ATOMS: atom_id res chain seq x y z
N MET A 1 24.27 -12.31 -6.52
CA MET A 1 24.77 -11.42 -5.44
C MET A 1 23.53 -11.02 -4.67
N THR A 2 23.37 -11.35 -3.39
CA THR A 2 22.13 -11.05 -2.63
C THR A 2 21.90 -9.54 -2.60
N GLY A 3 20.71 -9.09 -3.02
CA GLY A 3 20.36 -7.68 -3.02
C GLY A 3 20.41 -7.07 -1.60
N PRO A 4 20.42 -5.73 -1.46
CA PRO A 4 20.50 -5.05 -0.15
C PRO A 4 19.38 -5.42 0.84
N ARG A 5 18.26 -5.97 0.36
CA ARG A 5 17.08 -6.36 1.15
C ARG A 5 17.08 -7.83 1.58
N ASP A 6 17.78 -8.70 0.87
CA ASP A 6 18.02 -10.10 1.23
C ASP A 6 19.20 -10.27 2.20
N MET A 7 19.97 -9.19 2.39
CA MET A 7 20.86 -9.11 3.52
C MET A 7 20.05 -9.23 4.81
N ARG A 8 20.37 -10.24 5.61
CA ARG A 8 19.86 -10.45 6.97
C ARG A 8 20.45 -9.42 7.94
N LEU A 9 20.32 -8.14 7.58
CA LEU A 9 20.67 -7.04 8.43
C LEU A 9 19.71 -7.03 9.62
N PRO A 10 20.20 -6.82 10.84
CA PRO A 10 19.34 -6.75 11.99
C PRO A 10 18.26 -5.66 11.83
N GLY A 11 17.01 -6.05 12.07
CA GLY A 11 15.80 -5.26 11.91
C GLY A 11 15.20 -5.27 10.49
N SER A 12 15.70 -6.12 9.59
CA SER A 12 15.08 -6.34 8.29
C SER A 12 14.00 -7.43 8.34
N VAL A 13 13.05 -7.37 7.41
CA VAL A 13 12.05 -8.44 7.20
C VAL A 13 12.74 -9.78 6.92
N ALA A 14 13.86 -9.77 6.18
CA ALA A 14 14.63 -10.96 5.88
C ALA A 14 15.24 -11.61 7.14
N GLU A 15 15.67 -10.80 8.12
CA GLU A 15 16.11 -11.31 9.43
C GLU A 15 14.97 -12.04 10.14
N VAL A 16 13.80 -11.40 10.26
CA VAL A 16 12.64 -11.99 10.94
C VAL A 16 12.19 -13.27 10.24
N ARG A 17 12.13 -13.29 8.91
CA ARG A 17 11.79 -14.49 8.14
C ARG A 17 12.79 -15.63 8.32
N ALA A 18 14.04 -15.33 8.65
CA ALA A 18 15.09 -16.30 8.93
C ALA A 18 15.16 -16.75 10.40
N SER A 19 14.47 -16.07 11.31
CA SER A 19 14.45 -16.40 12.75
C SER A 19 13.84 -17.79 13.04
N PRO A 20 13.96 -18.33 14.26
CA PRO A 20 13.26 -19.55 14.65
C PRO A 20 11.72 -19.36 14.59
N ARG A 21 10.96 -20.45 14.70
CA ARG A 21 9.50 -20.45 14.50
C ARG A 21 8.82 -20.75 15.83
N GLY A 22 7.65 -20.15 16.07
CA GLY A 22 6.76 -20.58 17.15
C GLY A 22 6.45 -19.53 18.22
N PRO A 23 5.46 -19.82 19.07
CA PRO A 23 4.85 -18.84 19.97
C PRO A 23 5.71 -18.48 21.19
N HIS A 24 6.75 -19.27 21.48
CA HIS A 24 7.70 -18.99 22.55
C HIS A 24 8.59 -17.76 22.27
N ILE A 25 8.53 -17.21 21.05
CA ILE A 25 9.21 -15.97 20.70
C ILE A 25 8.19 -14.84 20.70
N GLY A 26 8.43 -13.84 21.53
CA GLY A 26 7.64 -12.61 21.59
C GLY A 26 8.11 -11.60 20.56
N ALA A 27 7.17 -10.87 19.96
CA ALA A 27 7.46 -9.67 19.18
C ALA A 27 6.62 -8.52 19.74
N PHE A 28 7.28 -7.65 20.50
CA PHE A 28 6.65 -6.53 21.19
C PHE A 28 6.87 -5.25 20.39
N PHE A 29 5.79 -4.48 20.17
CA PHE A 29 5.84 -3.23 19.43
C PHE A 29 5.30 -2.10 20.28
N ASP A 30 6.01 -0.99 20.36
CA ASP A 30 5.40 0.27 20.80
C ASP A 30 4.54 0.89 19.67
N LEU A 31 3.64 1.79 20.04
CA LEU A 31 2.72 2.44 19.11
C LEU A 31 3.28 3.75 18.56
N ASP A 32 3.46 4.73 19.44
CA ASP A 32 3.75 6.12 19.09
C ASP A 32 5.23 6.25 18.72
N GLY A 33 5.56 6.99 17.66
CA GLY A 33 6.93 7.08 17.14
C GLY A 33 7.49 5.79 16.50
N THR A 34 6.89 4.64 16.82
CA THR A 34 7.34 3.30 16.42
C THR A 34 6.48 2.72 15.28
N LEU A 35 5.24 2.30 15.54
CA LEU A 35 4.33 1.83 14.49
C LEU A 35 3.67 2.98 13.74
N VAL A 36 3.38 4.07 14.45
CA VAL A 36 2.70 5.27 13.95
C VAL A 36 3.67 6.44 14.03
N ALA A 37 3.78 7.22 12.95
CA ALA A 37 4.57 8.43 12.98
C ALA A 37 3.91 9.52 13.85
N GLY A 38 4.64 9.98 14.86
CA GLY A 38 4.20 10.98 15.83
C GLY A 38 3.42 10.36 16.99
N PHE A 39 2.73 11.22 17.74
CA PHE A 39 2.07 10.86 19.00
C PHE A 39 0.54 10.90 18.85
N THR A 40 -0.14 9.78 19.01
CA THR A 40 -1.61 9.66 18.87
C THR A 40 -2.34 10.46 19.94
N GLY A 41 -1.74 10.62 21.13
CA GLY A 41 -2.34 11.40 22.22
C GLY A 41 -2.57 12.87 21.85
N VAL A 42 -1.69 13.47 21.04
CA VAL A 42 -1.87 14.84 20.52
C VAL A 42 -3.07 14.90 19.58
N ILE A 43 -3.30 13.88 18.75
CA ILE A 43 -4.44 13.83 17.83
C ILE A 43 -5.76 13.79 18.61
N LEU A 44 -5.82 12.96 19.65
CA LEU A 44 -6.99 12.84 20.51
C LEU A 44 -7.25 14.16 21.27
N THR A 45 -6.19 14.78 21.79
CA THR A 45 -6.26 16.06 22.51
C THR A 45 -6.73 17.20 21.59
N GLN A 46 -6.25 17.23 20.34
CA GLN A 46 -6.72 18.16 19.31
C GLN A 46 -8.20 17.98 18.96
N GLU A 47 -8.67 16.73 18.84
CA GLU A 47 -10.09 16.47 18.56
C GLU A 47 -10.98 16.94 19.72
N GLN A 48 -10.58 16.72 20.97
CA GLN A 48 -11.32 17.18 22.15
C GLN A 48 -11.41 18.70 22.20
N PHE A 49 -10.32 19.40 21.87
CA PHE A 49 -10.30 20.86 21.78
C PHE A 49 -11.22 21.38 20.66
N LEU A 50 -11.13 20.81 19.45
CA LEU A 50 -11.99 21.19 18.31
C LEU A 50 -13.47 20.91 18.60
N SER A 51 -13.75 19.87 19.38
CA SER A 51 -15.09 19.53 19.85
C SER A 51 -15.57 20.37 21.04
N ARG A 52 -14.78 21.38 21.47
CA ARG A 52 -15.05 22.24 22.64
C ARG A 52 -15.22 21.49 23.96
N GLN A 53 -14.63 20.28 24.05
CA GLN A 53 -14.65 19.44 25.26
C GLN A 53 -13.45 19.72 26.17
N LEU A 54 -12.48 20.52 25.70
CA LEU A 54 -11.26 20.84 26.40
C LEU A 54 -10.97 22.34 26.28
N GLY A 55 -10.62 22.98 27.39
CA GLY A 55 -10.35 24.43 27.45
C GLY A 55 -9.03 24.81 26.77
N VAL A 56 -8.89 26.07 26.34
CA VAL A 56 -7.67 26.54 25.65
C VAL A 56 -6.42 26.36 26.53
N ALA A 57 -6.50 26.68 27.82
CA ALA A 57 -5.37 26.56 28.74
C ALA A 57 -4.94 25.09 28.94
N ASP A 58 -5.91 24.18 29.13
CA ASP A 58 -5.65 22.75 29.28
C ASP A 58 -5.05 22.16 28.01
N PHE A 59 -5.50 22.62 26.84
CA PHE A 59 -5.00 22.16 25.54
C PHE A 59 -3.52 22.46 25.38
N PHE A 60 -3.14 23.72 25.63
CA PHE A 60 -1.74 24.13 25.55
C PHE A 60 -0.87 23.44 26.60
N GLY A 61 -1.38 23.26 27.83
CA GLY A 61 -0.68 22.53 28.88
C GLY A 61 -0.39 21.07 28.50
N MET A 62 -1.39 20.37 27.96
CA MET A 62 -1.24 18.96 27.55
C MET A 62 -0.34 18.80 26.32
N ILE A 63 -0.44 19.68 25.33
CA ILE A 63 0.47 19.66 24.17
C ILE A 63 1.90 19.97 24.58
N GLN A 64 2.12 21.01 25.39
CA GLN A 64 3.46 21.37 25.86
C GLN A 64 4.09 20.25 26.69
N ALA A 65 3.29 19.59 27.53
CA ALA A 65 3.73 18.39 28.25
C ALA A 65 4.14 17.29 27.26
N GLY A 66 3.27 16.90 26.33
CA GLY A 66 3.54 15.82 25.36
C GLY A 66 4.69 16.08 24.37
N LEU A 67 5.00 17.35 24.06
CA LEU A 67 6.12 17.73 23.17
C LEU A 67 7.48 17.74 23.87
N ASN A 68 7.53 17.74 25.21
CA ASN A 68 8.80 17.62 25.91
C ASN A 68 9.28 16.16 25.83
N HIS A 69 10.28 15.89 24.99
CA HIS A 69 10.87 14.55 24.77
C HIS A 69 11.62 13.99 26.00
N LYS A 70 11.38 14.56 27.19
CA LYS A 70 11.89 14.15 28.50
C LYS A 70 10.72 14.06 29.48
N LEU A 71 9.63 13.41 29.11
CA LEU A 71 8.58 13.11 30.07
C LEU A 71 9.17 12.21 31.17
N GLY A 72 9.15 12.70 32.41
CA GLY A 72 9.32 11.84 33.56
C GLY A 72 8.02 11.10 33.88
N ARG A 73 8.12 10.13 34.79
CA ARG A 73 6.98 9.31 35.22
C ARG A 73 5.83 10.16 35.76
N ARG A 74 6.13 11.15 36.60
CA ARG A 74 5.13 12.00 37.26
C ARG A 74 4.40 12.88 36.25
N GLU A 75 5.13 13.43 35.27
CA GLU A 75 4.58 14.24 34.20
C GLU A 75 3.63 13.42 33.32
N PHE A 76 4.00 12.18 33.00
CA PHE A 76 3.13 11.26 32.28
C PHE A 76 1.88 10.88 33.07
N GLU A 77 2.03 10.50 34.34
CA GLU A 77 0.90 10.15 35.23
C GLU A 77 -0.09 11.31 35.35
N ASN A 78 0.40 12.55 35.43
CA ASN A 78 -0.44 13.75 35.43
C ASN A 78 -1.19 13.93 34.11
N LEU A 79 -0.51 13.74 32.96
CA LEU A 79 -1.10 13.90 31.63
C LEU A 79 -2.22 12.88 31.40
N ILE A 80 -1.95 11.60 31.63
CA ILE A 80 -2.94 10.54 31.40
C ILE A 80 -4.12 10.66 32.37
N THR A 81 -3.87 11.08 33.62
CA THR A 81 -4.93 11.36 34.61
C THR A 81 -5.80 12.55 34.19
N ALA A 82 -5.19 13.63 33.71
CA ALA A 82 -5.93 14.78 33.19
C ALA A 82 -6.79 14.40 31.98
N ALA A 83 -6.21 13.67 31.02
CA ALA A 83 -6.93 13.14 29.86
C ALA A 83 -8.12 12.26 30.26
N SER A 84 -7.96 11.45 31.31
CA SER A 84 -9.02 10.56 31.81
C SER A 84 -10.16 11.31 32.47
N LYS A 85 -9.86 12.38 33.22
CA LYS A 85 -10.89 13.22 33.85
C LYS A 85 -11.81 13.88 32.83
N VAL A 86 -11.27 14.30 31.68
CA VAL A 86 -12.06 14.89 30.58
C VAL A 86 -13.08 13.89 30.01
N MET A 87 -12.81 12.59 30.11
CA MET A 87 -13.67 11.53 29.58
C MET A 87 -14.64 10.94 30.62
N ARG A 88 -14.62 11.44 31.86
CA ARG A 88 -15.51 10.98 32.93
C ARG A 88 -16.99 11.07 32.53
N GLY A 89 -17.77 10.05 32.88
CA GLY A 89 -19.21 10.01 32.65
C GLY A 89 -19.61 9.65 31.22
N ARG A 90 -18.66 9.25 30.37
CA ARG A 90 -18.93 8.77 29.01
C ARG A 90 -18.96 7.25 28.95
N PRO A 91 -19.87 6.63 28.17
CA PRO A 91 -19.80 5.21 27.86
C PRO A 91 -18.48 4.88 27.15
N LEU A 92 -17.82 3.79 27.57
CA LEU A 92 -16.58 3.34 26.93
C LEU A 92 -16.78 3.06 25.42
N SER A 93 -17.95 2.54 25.03
CA SER A 93 -18.31 2.27 23.63
C SER A 93 -18.26 3.51 22.74
N ASP A 94 -18.58 4.69 23.28
CA ASP A 94 -18.54 5.94 22.53
C ASP A 94 -17.09 6.39 22.28
N LEU A 95 -16.22 6.13 23.26
CA LEU A 95 -14.79 6.40 23.14
C LEU A 95 -14.11 5.42 22.19
N ASP A 96 -14.55 4.16 22.15
CA ASP A 96 -14.09 3.17 21.15
C ASP A 96 -14.47 3.61 19.73
N GLN A 97 -15.70 4.08 19.53
CA GLN A 97 -16.13 4.65 18.24
C GLN A 97 -15.34 5.91 17.86
N LEU A 98 -15.04 6.77 18.84
CA LEU A 98 -14.16 7.91 18.64
C LEU A 98 -12.76 7.46 18.19
N GLY A 99 -12.20 6.44 18.85
CA GLY A 99 -10.92 5.83 18.50
C GLY A 99 -10.90 5.33 17.06
N GLU A 100 -11.91 4.56 16.66
CA GLU A 100 -12.09 4.07 15.28
C GLU A 100 -12.19 5.19 14.23
N ARG A 101 -12.95 6.25 14.56
CA ARG A 101 -13.08 7.42 13.69
C ARG A 101 -11.75 8.14 13.51
N LEU A 102 -11.04 8.41 14.61
CA LEU A 102 -9.73 9.05 14.57
C LEU A 102 -8.69 8.18 13.86
N PHE A 103 -8.78 6.86 14.03
CA PHE A 103 -7.92 5.91 13.35
C PHE A 103 -7.99 6.09 11.83
N ARG A 104 -9.19 5.94 11.25
CA ARG A 104 -9.43 6.04 9.81
C ARG A 104 -9.11 7.43 9.26
N GLN A 105 -9.40 8.49 10.02
CA GLN A 105 -9.25 9.86 9.52
C GLN A 105 -7.82 10.40 9.63
N LYS A 106 -7.07 10.01 10.67
CA LYS A 106 -5.83 10.72 11.05
C LYS A 106 -4.65 9.80 11.37
N ILE A 107 -4.85 8.52 11.71
CA ILE A 107 -3.78 7.62 12.19
C ILE A 107 -3.36 6.62 11.12
N GLU A 108 -4.28 6.02 10.37
CA GLU A 108 -3.99 4.98 9.36
C GLU A 108 -2.89 5.41 8.38
N SER A 109 -3.00 6.64 7.86
CA SER A 109 -2.03 7.21 6.91
C SER A 109 -0.64 7.47 7.52
N ARG A 110 -0.51 7.44 8.84
CA ARG A 110 0.74 7.64 9.60
C ARG A 110 1.42 6.35 10.01
N ILE A 111 0.79 5.19 9.80
CA ILE A 111 1.43 3.90 10.04
C ILE A 111 2.63 3.76 9.09
N TYR A 112 3.79 3.39 9.65
CA TYR A 112 4.98 3.10 8.86
C TYR A 112 4.78 1.81 8.05
N PRO A 113 4.86 1.86 6.71
CA PRO A 113 4.83 0.66 5.88
C PRO A 113 5.84 -0.41 6.28
N GLU A 114 7.06 0.01 6.61
CA GLU A 114 8.16 -0.86 6.98
C GLU A 114 7.85 -1.64 8.26
N MET A 115 7.19 -1.00 9.22
CA MET A 115 6.77 -1.65 10.46
C MET A 115 5.59 -2.58 10.25
N ARG A 116 4.66 -2.24 9.33
CA ARG A 116 3.57 -3.15 8.93
C ARG A 116 4.12 -4.46 8.37
N GLU A 117 5.18 -4.40 7.57
CA GLU A 117 5.87 -5.59 7.05
C GLU A 117 6.58 -6.40 8.16
N LEU A 118 7.23 -5.73 9.12
CA LEU A 118 7.87 -6.41 10.26
C LEU A 118 6.85 -7.13 11.15
N VAL A 119 5.73 -6.49 11.48
CA VAL A 119 4.63 -7.11 12.24
C VAL A 119 4.16 -8.38 11.53
N ARG A 120 3.92 -8.30 10.21
CA ARG A 120 3.52 -9.47 9.42
C ARG A 120 4.56 -10.58 9.46
N ALA A 121 5.84 -10.26 9.26
CA ALA A 121 6.90 -11.27 9.26
C ALA A 121 6.94 -12.07 10.56
N HIS A 122 6.68 -11.41 11.70
CA HIS A 122 6.55 -12.08 13.00
C HIS A 122 5.28 -12.95 13.09
N LEU A 123 4.13 -12.44 12.64
CA LEU A 123 2.88 -13.23 12.58
C LEU A 123 3.05 -14.48 11.70
N GLU A 124 3.67 -14.36 10.52
CA GLU A 124 3.95 -15.46 9.59
C GLU A 124 4.91 -16.50 10.18
N ARG A 125 5.82 -16.09 11.07
CA ARG A 125 6.67 -17.04 11.82
C ARG A 125 5.99 -17.66 13.04
N GLY A 126 4.76 -17.29 13.33
CA GLY A 126 4.00 -17.80 14.46
C GLY A 126 4.53 -17.30 15.79
N HIS A 127 5.22 -16.15 15.81
CA HIS A 127 5.65 -15.50 17.05
C HIS A 127 4.43 -14.97 17.80
N THR A 128 4.51 -14.86 19.12
CA THR A 128 3.48 -14.18 19.91
C THR A 128 3.66 -12.67 19.76
N VAL A 129 2.85 -12.07 18.88
CA VAL A 129 2.91 -10.63 18.57
C VAL A 129 2.04 -9.84 19.55
N CYS A 130 2.60 -8.77 20.13
CA CYS A 130 1.94 -7.94 21.12
C CYS A 130 2.22 -6.45 20.89
N LEU A 131 1.17 -5.63 20.86
CA LEU A 131 1.27 -4.18 20.87
C LEU A 131 1.32 -3.69 22.32
N SER A 132 2.50 -3.28 22.77
CA SER A 132 2.77 -2.82 24.13
C SER A 132 2.98 -1.31 24.12
N SER A 133 1.99 -0.54 24.59
CA SER A 133 2.01 0.92 24.47
C SER A 133 1.49 1.62 25.72
N SER A 134 2.12 2.74 26.07
CA SER A 134 1.66 3.64 27.13
C SER A 134 0.38 4.40 26.74
N ALA A 135 -0.08 4.31 25.49
CA ALA A 135 -1.34 4.90 25.07
C ALA A 135 -2.56 4.16 25.67
N LEU A 136 -3.72 4.82 25.58
CA LEU A 136 -4.99 4.25 26.03
C LEU A 136 -5.53 3.24 25.02
N THR A 137 -6.28 2.25 25.52
CA THR A 137 -6.93 1.20 24.70
C THR A 137 -7.65 1.75 23.46
N ILE A 138 -8.39 2.86 23.58
CA ILE A 138 -9.11 3.51 22.46
C ILE A 138 -8.22 3.99 21.31
N GLN A 139 -6.93 4.22 21.57
CA GLN A 139 -5.94 4.61 20.55
C GLN A 139 -5.25 3.39 19.95
N VAL A 140 -5.00 2.37 20.77
CA VAL A 140 -4.17 1.21 20.45
C VAL A 140 -4.97 0.14 19.69
N GLU A 141 -6.18 -0.15 20.15
CA GLU A 141 -7.02 -1.23 19.64
C GLU A 141 -7.36 -1.11 18.14
N PRO A 142 -7.74 0.07 17.61
CA PRO A 142 -7.96 0.22 16.17
C PRO A 142 -6.70 -0.12 15.34
N VAL A 143 -5.52 0.26 15.84
CA VAL A 143 -4.24 -0.03 15.17
C VAL A 143 -3.90 -1.51 15.26
N ALA A 144 -4.09 -2.12 16.43
CA ALA A 144 -3.88 -3.56 16.62
C ALA A 144 -4.74 -4.38 15.65
N ARG A 145 -6.05 -4.06 15.57
CA ARG A 145 -6.98 -4.70 14.63
C ARG A 145 -6.55 -4.54 13.19
N PHE A 146 -6.18 -3.32 12.79
CA PHE A 146 -5.74 -3.03 11.43
C PHE A 146 -4.47 -3.81 11.03
N LEU A 147 -3.54 -3.97 11.96
CA LEU A 147 -2.28 -4.68 11.74
C LEU A 147 -2.39 -6.21 11.98
N GLY A 148 -3.54 -6.68 12.45
CA GLY A 148 -3.74 -8.10 12.80
C GLY A 148 -2.95 -8.53 14.04
N ILE A 149 -2.63 -7.60 14.95
CA ILE A 149 -1.93 -7.90 16.20
C ILE A 149 -2.94 -8.43 17.23
N PRO A 150 -2.79 -9.67 17.71
CA PRO A 150 -3.80 -10.31 18.55
C PRO A 150 -3.74 -9.91 20.02
N ASN A 151 -2.59 -9.44 20.51
CA ASN A 151 -2.38 -9.12 21.92
C ASN A 151 -2.08 -7.64 22.12
N THR A 152 -2.67 -7.02 23.14
CA THR A 152 -2.42 -5.61 23.48
C THR A 152 -2.13 -5.46 24.98
N LEU A 153 -1.10 -4.67 25.31
CA LEU A 153 -0.76 -4.24 26.66
C LEU A 153 -0.82 -2.72 26.69
N THR A 154 -1.87 -2.17 27.31
CA THR A 154 -2.24 -0.75 27.21
C THR A 154 -2.77 -0.20 28.52
N ASN A 155 -2.79 1.12 28.65
CA ASN A 155 -3.50 1.78 29.74
C ASN A 155 -5.02 1.71 29.50
N LYS A 156 -5.77 1.36 30.55
CA LYS A 156 -7.23 1.16 30.52
C LYS A 156 -7.95 2.14 31.43
N PHE A 157 -9.11 2.60 31.01
CA PHE A 157 -10.00 3.35 31.91
C PHE A 157 -10.55 2.45 33.00
N VAL A 158 -10.72 3.01 34.20
CA VAL A 158 -11.64 2.42 35.19
C VAL A 158 -13.05 2.71 34.73
N VAL A 159 -13.87 1.67 34.62
CA VAL A 159 -15.29 1.76 34.27
C VAL A 159 -16.15 1.22 35.42
N ASP A 160 -17.35 1.75 35.56
CA ASP A 160 -18.36 1.19 36.45
C ASP A 160 -19.07 -0.02 35.81
N ASP A 161 -20.05 -0.58 36.53
CA ASP A 161 -20.80 -1.77 36.11
C ASP A 161 -21.62 -1.53 34.82
N ASP A 162 -21.94 -0.26 34.51
CA ASP A 162 -22.66 0.14 33.30
C ASP A 162 -21.70 0.46 32.13
N GLY A 163 -20.39 0.29 32.32
CA GLY A 163 -19.37 0.55 31.30
C GLY A 163 -19.07 2.04 31.10
N VAL A 164 -19.39 2.89 32.09
CA VAL A 164 -19.16 4.33 32.06
C VAL A 164 -17.82 4.65 32.70
N VAL A 165 -17.04 5.53 32.07
CA VAL A 165 -15.70 5.90 32.51
C VAL A 165 -15.73 6.70 33.81
N ALA A 166 -15.06 6.18 34.84
CA ALA A 166 -14.99 6.78 36.17
C ALA A 166 -14.06 8.00 36.26
N GLY A 167 -13.26 8.26 35.22
CA GLY A 167 -12.33 9.40 35.13
C GLY A 167 -10.91 9.12 35.65
N THR A 168 -10.57 7.85 35.88
CA THR A 168 -9.26 7.37 36.34
C THR A 168 -8.77 6.20 35.48
N ILE A 169 -7.50 5.82 35.64
CA ILE A 169 -6.84 4.72 34.92
C ILE A 169 -6.57 3.55 35.85
N VAL A 170 -6.66 2.34 35.32
CA VAL A 170 -6.34 1.11 36.05
C VAL A 170 -4.84 1.09 36.39
N GLU A 171 -4.51 0.89 37.66
CA GLU A 171 -3.13 0.77 38.12
C GLU A 171 -2.63 -0.69 38.04
N PRO A 172 -1.31 -0.92 37.85
CA PRO A 172 -0.27 0.09 37.65
C PRO A 172 -0.29 0.67 36.23
N ILE A 173 0.01 1.96 36.11
CA ILE A 173 0.11 2.63 34.80
C ILE A 173 1.26 2.02 34.01
N LEU A 174 0.96 1.67 32.75
CA LEU A 174 1.89 1.09 31.80
C LEU A 174 2.74 2.21 31.22
N TRP A 175 3.88 2.49 31.86
CA TRP A 175 4.89 3.44 31.41
C TRP A 175 6.26 3.08 32.00
N GLY A 176 7.32 3.21 31.20
CA GLY A 176 8.69 2.94 31.61
C GLY A 176 8.87 1.57 32.28
N PRO A 177 9.36 1.48 33.54
CA PRO A 177 9.47 0.21 34.26
C PRO A 177 8.16 -0.58 34.39
N GLY A 178 7.00 0.09 34.44
CA GLY A 178 5.69 -0.57 34.48
C GLY A 178 5.40 -1.35 33.21
N LYS A 179 5.84 -0.83 32.06
CA LYS A 179 5.75 -1.51 30.75
C LYS A 179 6.66 -2.73 30.67
N ALA A 180 7.90 -2.60 31.14
CA ALA A 180 8.82 -3.73 31.26
C ALA A 180 8.24 -4.86 32.12
N ASN A 181 7.69 -4.53 33.29
CA ASN A 181 7.04 -5.51 34.18
C ASN A 181 5.82 -6.17 33.54
N ALA A 182 4.98 -5.39 32.83
CA ALA A 182 3.81 -5.92 32.14
C ALA A 182 4.21 -6.92 31.04
N VAL A 183 5.25 -6.62 30.26
CA VAL A 183 5.78 -7.54 29.25
C VAL A 183 6.39 -8.79 29.87
N GLN A 184 7.13 -8.68 30.98
CA GLN A 184 7.64 -9.85 31.69
C GLN A 184 6.52 -10.76 32.21
N LYS A 185 5.47 -10.16 32.79
CA LYS A 185 4.30 -10.92 33.26
C LYS A 185 3.61 -11.62 32.09
N PHE A 186 3.36 -10.90 31.00
CA PHE A 186 2.77 -11.47 29.80
C PHE A 186 3.64 -12.60 29.23
N ALA A 187 4.96 -12.41 29.19
CA ALA A 187 5.88 -13.43 28.70
C ALA A 187 5.82 -14.70 29.56
N ALA A 188 5.77 -14.57 30.88
CA ALA A 188 5.62 -15.71 31.79
C ALA A 188 4.26 -16.43 31.62
N GLU A 189 3.17 -15.70 31.40
CA GLU A 189 1.83 -16.27 31.20
C GLU A 189 1.70 -17.02 29.86
N HIS A 190 2.51 -16.65 28.87
CA HIS A 190 2.46 -17.19 27.51
C HIS A 190 3.66 -18.10 27.14
N ASP A 191 4.50 -18.46 28.12
CA ASP A 191 5.71 -19.28 27.92
C ASP A 191 6.66 -18.72 26.85
N ILE A 192 6.89 -17.40 26.90
CA ILE A 192 7.74 -16.66 25.98
C ILE A 192 9.15 -16.50 26.56
N ASP A 193 10.17 -16.87 25.79
CA ASP A 193 11.56 -16.57 26.10
C ASP A 193 11.92 -15.15 25.63
N LEU A 194 12.12 -14.24 26.58
CA LEU A 194 12.51 -12.87 26.27
C LEU A 194 13.90 -12.77 25.62
N GLN A 195 14.82 -13.71 25.87
CA GLN A 195 16.14 -13.69 25.26
C GLN A 195 16.10 -13.98 23.76
N ASP A 196 15.10 -14.70 23.26
CA ASP A 196 14.88 -14.89 21.82
C ASP A 196 13.92 -13.85 21.23
N SER A 197 13.26 -13.08 22.08
CA SER A 197 12.21 -12.13 21.70
C SER A 197 12.72 -10.80 21.16
N TYR A 198 11.82 -10.07 20.50
CA TYR A 198 12.06 -8.79 19.84
C TYR A 198 11.28 -7.67 20.52
N PHE A 199 11.87 -6.48 20.58
CA PHE A 199 11.16 -5.28 21.01
C PHE A 199 11.50 -4.08 20.13
N TYR A 200 10.46 -3.44 19.60
CA TYR A 200 10.54 -2.25 18.75
C TYR A 200 9.98 -1.06 19.51
N ALA A 201 10.79 -0.01 19.71
CA ALA A 201 10.37 1.24 20.36
C ALA A 201 11.31 2.41 20.05
N ASP A 202 10.83 3.65 20.18
CA ASP A 202 11.60 4.88 19.98
C ASP A 202 11.94 5.61 21.30
N GLY A 203 11.06 5.52 22.30
CA GLY A 203 11.06 6.35 23.52
C GLY A 203 12.10 6.00 24.59
N ASP A 204 12.51 7.01 25.36
CA ASP A 204 13.49 6.89 26.46
C ASP A 204 12.98 6.02 27.62
N GLU A 205 11.65 5.97 27.82
CA GLU A 205 10.98 5.14 28.82
C GLU A 205 11.16 3.64 28.55
N ASP A 206 11.34 3.27 27.30
CA ASP A 206 11.37 1.88 26.83
C ASP A 206 12.75 1.24 26.96
N VAL A 207 13.76 1.99 27.38
CA VAL A 207 15.13 1.51 27.58
C VAL A 207 15.18 0.30 28.51
N ALA A 208 14.36 0.28 29.58
CA ALA A 208 14.33 -0.83 30.52
C ALA A 208 13.90 -2.14 29.84
N LEU A 209 12.86 -2.09 29.00
CA LEU A 209 12.37 -3.25 28.28
C LEU A 209 13.32 -3.67 27.14
N MET A 210 14.00 -2.72 26.49
CA MET A 210 15.05 -3.03 25.51
C MET A 210 16.19 -3.86 26.11
N TYR A 211 16.50 -3.71 27.40
CA TYR A 211 17.51 -4.52 28.08
C TYR A 211 17.05 -5.94 28.40
N LEU A 212 15.76 -6.22 28.42
CA LEU A 212 15.21 -7.52 28.80
C LEU A 212 15.15 -8.49 27.62
N VAL A 213 14.98 -7.97 26.40
CA VAL A 213 14.89 -8.78 25.19
C VAL A 213 16.27 -9.04 24.58
N GLY A 214 16.47 -10.18 23.92
CA GLY A 214 17.73 -10.42 23.21
C GLY A 214 17.80 -9.75 21.84
N ASN A 215 16.66 -9.37 21.24
CA ASN A 215 16.60 -8.65 19.97
C ASN A 215 16.00 -7.24 20.12
N PRO A 216 16.67 -6.28 20.78
CA PRO A 216 16.21 -4.90 20.85
C PRO A 216 16.34 -4.23 19.47
N ARG A 217 15.29 -3.52 19.05
CA ARG A 217 15.19 -2.81 17.77
C ARG A 217 14.74 -1.37 18.02
N PRO A 218 15.64 -0.47 18.49
CA PRO A 218 15.34 0.95 18.59
C PRO A 218 14.89 1.51 17.23
N THR A 219 13.64 1.98 17.16
CA THR A 219 13.01 2.46 15.92
C THR A 219 12.91 3.97 15.97
N ASN A 220 13.50 4.66 15.00
CA ASN A 220 13.58 6.13 14.99
C ASN A 220 14.02 6.76 16.34
N PRO A 221 14.94 6.16 17.12
CA PRO A 221 15.17 6.59 18.50
C PRO A 221 15.76 8.00 18.55
N GLU A 222 15.41 8.74 19.59
CA GLU A 222 16.00 10.05 19.88
C GLU A 222 16.62 10.05 21.28
N GLY A 223 17.12 11.21 21.73
CA GLY A 223 17.51 11.43 23.12
C GLY A 223 18.42 10.34 23.72
N LYS A 224 18.00 9.80 24.87
CA LYS A 224 18.74 8.82 25.64
C LYS A 224 18.71 7.44 24.97
N MET A 225 17.58 7.02 24.38
CA MET A 225 17.47 5.75 23.67
C MET A 225 18.50 5.65 22.54
N ALA A 226 18.67 6.72 21.75
CA ALA A 226 19.67 6.76 20.68
C ALA A 226 21.11 6.65 21.20
N ALA A 227 21.41 7.31 22.32
CA ALA A 227 22.73 7.24 22.95
C ALA A 227 23.03 5.83 23.49
N VAL A 228 22.06 5.21 24.16
CA VAL A 228 22.17 3.85 24.69
C VAL A 228 22.32 2.83 23.56
N ALA A 229 21.51 2.93 22.52
CA ALA A 229 21.57 2.05 21.36
C ALA A 229 22.96 2.07 20.71
N ARG A 230 23.56 3.26 20.51
CA ARG A 230 24.92 3.40 19.98
C ARG A 230 25.97 2.80 20.91
N GLN A 231 25.87 3.06 22.22
CA GLN A 231 26.81 2.52 23.20
C GLN A 231 26.78 1.00 23.27
N ARG A 232 25.60 0.40 23.12
CA ARG A 232 25.38 -1.05 23.19
C ARG A 232 25.51 -1.76 21.85
N GLY A 233 25.67 -1.02 20.75
CA GLY A 233 25.68 -1.58 19.40
C GLY A 233 24.34 -2.17 18.98
N TRP A 234 23.21 -1.69 19.55
CA TRP A 234 21.89 -2.14 19.14
C TRP A 234 21.57 -1.66 17.71
N PRO A 235 20.99 -2.53 16.88
CA PRO A 235 20.59 -2.15 15.53
C PRO A 235 19.50 -1.08 15.54
N ILE A 236 19.80 0.09 15.01
CA ILE A 236 18.85 1.21 14.94
C ILE A 236 18.11 1.17 13.61
N LEU A 237 16.78 1.17 13.68
CA LEU A 237 15.91 1.32 12.52
C LEU A 237 15.60 2.80 12.29
N ARG A 238 15.71 3.26 11.05
CA ARG A 238 15.38 4.64 10.65
C ARG A 238 14.41 4.62 9.48
N PHE A 239 13.19 5.07 9.72
CA PHE A 239 12.15 5.19 8.71
C PHE A 239 11.81 6.65 8.49
N SER A 240 11.83 7.07 7.23
CA SER A 240 11.45 8.43 6.80
C SER A 240 10.21 8.45 5.91
N SER A 241 9.60 7.28 5.71
CA SER A 241 8.39 7.09 4.89
C SER A 241 7.17 7.80 5.51
N ARG A 242 7.19 8.05 6.82
CA ARG A 242 6.20 8.82 7.58
C ARG A 242 6.94 9.70 8.61
N GLY A 243 6.36 10.85 8.99
CA GLY A 243 6.92 11.74 10.03
C GLY A 243 8.13 12.59 9.60
N GLY A 244 8.22 13.84 10.08
CA GLY A 244 9.38 14.77 9.94
C GLY A 244 9.70 15.32 8.54
N SER A 245 9.54 14.51 7.49
CA SER A 245 9.78 14.85 6.08
C SER A 245 8.58 15.53 5.39
N SER A 246 7.42 15.59 6.06
CA SER A 246 6.13 16.04 5.50
C SER A 246 6.21 17.42 4.81
N LEU A 247 6.86 18.42 5.41
CA LEU A 247 7.00 19.74 4.78
C LEU A 247 7.85 19.69 3.49
N SER A 248 8.96 18.94 3.51
CA SER A 248 9.79 18.76 2.31
C SER A 248 9.08 17.92 1.24
N GLY A 249 8.34 16.90 1.63
CA GLY A 249 7.53 16.06 0.74
C GLY A 249 6.39 16.83 0.11
N VAL A 250 5.69 17.68 0.88
CA VAL A 250 4.68 18.62 0.38
C VAL A 250 5.31 19.57 -0.63
N VAL A 251 6.41 20.23 -0.30
CA VAL A 251 7.09 21.17 -1.22
C VAL A 251 7.54 20.46 -2.49
N ARG A 252 8.15 19.27 -2.39
CA ARG A 252 8.61 18.49 -3.55
C ARG A 252 7.45 18.00 -4.41
N THR A 253 6.38 17.52 -3.79
CA THR A 253 5.17 17.08 -4.52
C THR A 253 4.53 18.27 -5.22
N LEU A 254 4.40 19.43 -4.56
CA LEU A 254 3.89 20.66 -5.16
C LEU A 254 4.78 21.15 -6.31
N ALA A 255 6.10 21.08 -6.17
CA ALA A 255 7.03 21.42 -7.24
C ALA A 255 6.87 20.46 -8.44
N GLY A 256 6.75 19.16 -8.18
CA GLY A 256 6.51 18.15 -9.20
C GLY A 256 5.17 18.35 -9.92
N VAL A 257 4.08 18.60 -9.18
CA VAL A 257 2.77 18.95 -9.77
C VAL A 257 2.86 20.27 -10.54
N GLY A 258 3.53 21.28 -9.98
CA GLY A 258 3.76 22.58 -10.62
C GLY A 258 4.52 22.50 -11.94
N SER A 259 5.37 21.48 -12.12
CA SER A 259 6.06 21.20 -13.39
C SER A 259 5.11 20.90 -14.56
N MET A 260 3.82 20.65 -14.28
CA MET A 260 2.76 20.51 -15.28
C MET A 260 2.68 21.68 -16.25
N VAL A 261 2.81 22.90 -15.75
CA VAL A 261 2.70 24.10 -16.56
C VAL A 261 3.84 24.20 -17.59
N PRO A 262 5.13 24.20 -17.19
CA PRO A 262 6.22 24.27 -18.17
C PRO A 262 6.27 23.06 -19.10
N VAL A 263 6.00 21.84 -18.62
CA VAL A 263 5.93 20.64 -19.49
C VAL A 263 4.77 20.75 -20.48
N GLY A 264 3.62 21.27 -20.06
CA GLY A 264 2.47 21.56 -20.91
C GLY A 264 2.77 22.56 -22.03
N TYR A 265 3.49 23.65 -21.72
CA TYR A 265 3.96 24.58 -22.74
C TYR A 265 4.94 23.93 -23.72
N GLY A 266 5.87 23.10 -23.24
CA GLY A 266 6.76 22.31 -24.08
C GLY A 266 5.99 21.36 -25.01
N ALA A 267 4.97 20.68 -24.49
CA ALA A 267 4.09 19.81 -25.26
C ALA A 267 3.31 20.57 -26.35
N LEU A 268 2.77 21.75 -26.02
CA LEU A 268 2.10 22.62 -26.98
C LEU A 268 3.06 23.06 -28.08
N GLY A 269 4.25 23.55 -27.71
CA GLY A 269 5.29 23.97 -28.65
C GLY A 269 5.73 22.82 -29.57
N TRP A 270 5.96 21.63 -29.00
CA TRP A 270 6.33 20.44 -29.77
C TRP A 270 5.20 19.99 -30.71
N GLY A 271 3.95 20.04 -30.26
CA GLY A 271 2.78 19.73 -31.07
C GLY A 271 2.60 20.70 -32.24
N LEU A 272 2.80 22.01 -32.01
CA LEU A 272 2.76 23.03 -33.05
C LEU A 272 3.91 22.88 -34.06
N LEU A 273 5.13 22.69 -33.56
CA LEU A 273 6.33 22.51 -34.39
C LEU A 273 6.20 21.28 -35.30
N THR A 274 5.68 20.18 -34.75
CA THR A 274 5.49 18.92 -35.49
C THR A 274 4.16 18.82 -36.22
N ARG A 275 3.30 19.84 -36.10
CA ARG A 275 1.91 19.88 -36.60
C ARG A 275 1.11 18.63 -36.22
N SER A 276 1.31 18.14 -35.01
CA SER A 276 0.71 16.91 -34.52
C SER A 276 0.35 17.03 -33.04
N ARG A 277 -0.95 17.15 -32.73
CA ARG A 277 -1.46 17.10 -31.35
C ARG A 277 -0.92 15.87 -30.61
N ARG A 278 -0.92 14.70 -31.27
CA ARG A 278 -0.47 13.45 -30.67
C ARG A 278 1.01 13.49 -30.25
N ARG A 279 1.89 14.08 -31.06
CA ARG A 279 3.29 14.25 -30.67
C ARG A 279 3.45 15.19 -29.48
N GLY A 280 2.65 16.25 -29.39
CA GLY A 280 2.58 17.12 -28.21
C GLY A 280 2.11 16.36 -26.96
N VAL A 281 1.00 15.61 -27.06
CA VAL A 281 0.50 14.78 -25.95
C VAL A 281 1.54 13.75 -25.52
N ASN A 282 2.18 13.05 -26.46
CA ASN A 282 3.25 12.08 -26.15
C ASN A 282 4.45 12.75 -25.48
N PHE A 283 4.81 13.98 -25.87
CA PHE A 283 5.84 14.75 -25.16
C PHE A 283 5.41 15.01 -23.72
N PHE A 284 4.16 15.43 -23.49
CA PHE A 284 3.65 15.65 -22.14
C PHE A 284 3.71 14.37 -21.31
N THR A 285 3.14 13.26 -21.82
CA THR A 285 3.03 11.99 -21.09
C THR A 285 4.39 11.34 -20.84
N ALA A 286 5.38 11.59 -21.71
CA ALA A 286 6.72 11.05 -21.53
C ALA A 286 7.57 11.82 -20.50
N ASN A 287 7.24 13.09 -20.24
CA ASN A 287 8.07 13.97 -19.41
C ASN A 287 7.42 14.30 -18.06
N TRP A 288 6.12 14.60 -18.03
CA TRP A 288 5.47 15.04 -16.78
C TRP A 288 5.57 14.00 -15.67
N PRO A 289 5.19 12.72 -15.88
CA PRO A 289 5.19 11.74 -14.79
C PRO A 289 6.61 11.52 -14.25
N GLN A 290 7.60 11.53 -15.13
CA GLN A 290 9.01 11.39 -14.76
C GLN A 290 9.48 12.59 -13.93
N THR A 291 9.12 13.81 -14.32
CA THR A 291 9.44 15.02 -13.55
C THR A 291 8.77 15.03 -12.18
N LEU A 292 7.49 14.62 -12.07
CA LEU A 292 6.83 14.50 -10.78
C LEU A 292 7.57 13.50 -9.88
N LEU A 293 7.82 12.29 -10.37
CA LEU A 293 8.49 11.24 -9.59
C LEU A 293 9.89 11.69 -9.15
N ALA A 294 10.68 12.25 -10.08
CA ALA A 294 12.02 12.74 -9.79
C ALA A 294 12.04 13.90 -8.79
N ALA A 295 11.14 14.89 -8.93
CA ALA A 295 11.04 16.02 -8.00
C ALA A 295 10.68 15.56 -6.58
N SER A 296 9.83 14.53 -6.47
CA SER A 296 9.47 13.89 -5.20
C SER A 296 10.54 12.94 -4.64
N GLY A 297 11.66 12.74 -5.35
CA GLY A 297 12.73 11.83 -4.93
C GLY A 297 12.34 10.36 -5.02
N VAL A 298 11.40 10.02 -5.91
CA VAL A 298 10.98 8.64 -6.15
C VAL A 298 11.81 8.01 -7.25
N GLN A 299 12.34 6.84 -6.96
CA GLN A 299 13.11 6.01 -7.88
C GLN A 299 12.30 4.76 -8.23
N LEU A 300 12.34 4.35 -9.50
CA LEU A 300 11.70 3.13 -9.95
C LEU A 300 12.77 2.09 -10.27
N ASN A 301 12.73 0.98 -9.55
CA ASN A 301 13.52 -0.21 -9.88
C ASN A 301 12.65 -1.13 -10.74
N VAL A 302 13.01 -1.32 -12.01
CA VAL A 302 12.12 -1.94 -13.01
C VAL A 302 12.77 -3.17 -13.61
N LEU A 303 12.14 -4.32 -13.44
CA LEU A 303 12.46 -5.57 -14.11
C LEU A 303 11.55 -5.76 -15.33
N GLY A 304 12.08 -6.31 -16.42
CA GLY A 304 11.34 -6.54 -17.67
C GLY A 304 11.03 -5.28 -18.47
N ARG A 305 11.88 -4.25 -18.39
CA ARG A 305 11.64 -2.94 -19.04
C ARG A 305 11.41 -3.07 -20.54
N GLU A 306 12.06 -4.03 -21.19
CA GLU A 306 11.92 -4.36 -22.61
C GLU A 306 10.47 -4.73 -23.01
N ASN A 307 9.70 -5.31 -22.07
CA ASN A 307 8.31 -5.71 -22.32
C ASN A 307 7.38 -4.51 -22.49
N LEU A 308 7.74 -3.33 -21.98
CA LEU A 308 6.96 -2.09 -22.17
C LEU A 308 6.79 -1.70 -23.64
N THR A 309 7.73 -2.12 -24.50
CA THR A 309 7.73 -1.80 -25.94
C THR A 309 7.71 -3.03 -26.84
N ALA A 310 7.73 -4.24 -26.28
CA ALA A 310 7.82 -5.49 -27.04
C ALA A 310 6.66 -5.67 -28.03
N GLN A 311 5.43 -5.35 -27.61
CA GLN A 311 4.25 -5.40 -28.48
C GLN A 311 3.28 -4.28 -28.11
N ARG A 312 3.03 -3.37 -29.05
CA ARG A 312 2.10 -2.24 -28.89
C ARG A 312 1.25 -2.04 -30.14
N PRO A 313 -0.02 -1.59 -30.03
CA PRO A 313 -0.75 -1.30 -28.79
C PRO A 313 -0.99 -2.56 -27.93
N ALA A 314 -1.15 -2.35 -26.63
CA ALA A 314 -1.40 -3.40 -25.64
C ALA A 314 -2.28 -2.86 -24.50
N VAL A 315 -2.87 -3.76 -23.71
CA VAL A 315 -3.54 -3.40 -22.47
C VAL A 315 -2.58 -3.63 -21.30
N PHE A 316 -2.03 -2.56 -20.76
CA PHE A 316 -1.22 -2.56 -19.54
C PHE A 316 -2.14 -2.61 -18.32
N ILE A 317 -2.03 -3.70 -17.56
CA ILE A 317 -2.76 -3.86 -16.30
C ILE A 317 -1.81 -3.70 -15.12
N PHE A 318 -2.23 -2.99 -14.07
CA PHE A 318 -1.42 -2.78 -12.87
C PHE A 318 -2.25 -2.94 -11.59
N ASN A 319 -1.67 -3.46 -10.52
CA ASN A 319 -2.33 -3.51 -9.21
C ASN A 319 -2.43 -2.12 -8.60
N HIS A 320 -3.53 -1.84 -7.89
CA HIS A 320 -3.87 -0.49 -7.47
C HIS A 320 -4.06 -0.38 -5.95
N ARG A 321 -3.08 0.23 -5.28
CA ARG A 321 -3.02 0.40 -3.82
C ARG A 321 -3.05 1.87 -3.39
N ASN A 322 -2.53 2.81 -4.17
CA ASN A 322 -2.53 4.24 -3.85
C ASN A 322 -2.75 5.16 -5.07
N ASN A 323 -2.85 6.46 -4.82
CA ASN A 323 -3.12 7.48 -5.85
C ASN A 323 -2.03 7.61 -6.93
N PHE A 324 -0.81 7.12 -6.67
CA PHE A 324 0.35 7.30 -7.53
C PHE A 324 0.66 6.09 -8.41
N ASP A 325 0.02 4.93 -8.21
CA ASP A 325 0.21 3.76 -9.11
C ASP A 325 -0.09 4.06 -10.59
N PRO A 326 -1.15 4.83 -10.96
CA PRO A 326 -1.36 5.23 -12.34
C PRO A 326 -0.23 6.12 -12.86
N VAL A 327 0.30 7.02 -12.03
CA VAL A 327 1.44 7.90 -12.39
C VAL A 327 2.70 7.08 -12.64
N ILE A 328 3.00 6.11 -11.75
CA ILE A 328 4.11 5.18 -11.91
C ILE A 328 3.98 4.44 -13.23
N THR A 329 2.82 3.82 -13.49
CA THR A 329 2.58 3.05 -14.72
C THR A 329 2.69 3.93 -15.97
N CYS A 330 2.11 5.15 -15.95
CA CYS A 330 2.21 6.10 -17.06
C CYS A 330 3.66 6.54 -17.33
N SER A 331 4.47 6.72 -16.27
CA SER A 331 5.89 7.06 -16.40
C SER A 331 6.72 5.97 -17.10
N LEU A 332 6.27 4.71 -17.00
CA LEU A 332 6.89 3.55 -17.64
C LEU A 332 6.42 3.40 -19.10
N VAL A 333 5.12 3.55 -19.38
CA VAL A 333 4.56 3.42 -20.74
C VAL A 333 4.94 4.61 -21.64
N ARG A 334 5.14 5.79 -21.05
CA ARG A 334 5.64 7.05 -21.65
C ARG A 334 4.77 7.70 -22.71
N ASP A 335 4.43 7.02 -23.80
CA ASP A 335 3.76 7.61 -24.96
C ASP A 335 2.67 6.69 -25.51
N ASN A 336 1.92 7.14 -26.52
CA ASN A 336 0.97 6.29 -27.27
C ASN A 336 0.00 5.47 -26.41
N PHE A 337 -0.44 6.02 -25.27
CA PHE A 337 -1.45 5.39 -24.42
C PHE A 337 -2.62 6.35 -24.12
N THR A 338 -3.70 5.76 -23.61
CA THR A 338 -4.80 6.41 -22.87
C THR A 338 -5.07 5.62 -21.58
N SER A 339 -5.77 6.23 -20.62
CA SER A 339 -6.10 5.62 -19.32
C SER A 339 -7.59 5.48 -19.12
N VAL A 340 -7.99 4.47 -18.34
CA VAL A 340 -9.37 4.31 -17.88
C VAL A 340 -9.48 4.72 -16.41
N ALA A 341 -10.37 5.67 -16.11
CA ALA A 341 -10.55 6.24 -14.77
C ALA A 341 -12.02 6.18 -14.31
N LYS A 342 -12.25 6.44 -13.01
CA LYS A 342 -13.58 6.50 -12.40
C LYS A 342 -14.28 7.81 -12.81
N LYS A 343 -15.56 7.79 -13.16
CA LYS A 343 -16.30 8.97 -13.65
C LYS A 343 -16.28 10.17 -12.72
N GLU A 344 -16.26 9.95 -11.42
CA GLU A 344 -16.22 11.01 -10.40
C GLU A 344 -14.93 11.84 -10.45
N LEU A 345 -13.86 11.29 -11.04
CA LEU A 345 -12.58 12.00 -11.23
C LEU A 345 -12.60 12.93 -12.45
N GLU A 346 -13.64 12.91 -13.28
CA GLU A 346 -13.75 13.79 -14.45
C GLU A 346 -13.82 15.27 -14.07
N ASN A 347 -14.38 15.56 -12.89
CA ASN A 347 -14.52 16.92 -12.35
C ASN A 347 -13.34 17.34 -11.47
N ASP A 348 -12.40 16.45 -11.19
CA ASP A 348 -11.20 16.80 -10.44
C ASP A 348 -10.32 17.77 -11.26
N PRO A 349 -9.87 18.91 -10.70
CA PRO A 349 -9.10 19.90 -11.46
C PRO A 349 -7.78 19.38 -12.02
N LEU A 350 -7.16 18.38 -11.39
CA LEU A 350 -5.91 17.80 -11.86
C LEU A 350 -6.19 16.59 -12.77
N VAL A 351 -6.92 15.60 -12.26
CA VAL A 351 -7.17 14.33 -12.95
C VAL A 351 -8.08 14.53 -14.16
N GLY A 352 -9.12 15.35 -14.05
CA GLY A 352 -10.03 15.66 -15.14
C GLY A 352 -9.32 16.37 -16.31
N ASN A 353 -8.50 17.39 -16.01
CA ASN A 353 -7.75 18.12 -17.03
C ASN A 353 -6.67 17.25 -17.70
N LEU A 354 -5.94 16.45 -16.91
CA LEU A 354 -4.98 15.49 -17.44
C LEU A 354 -5.68 14.42 -18.30
N GLY A 355 -6.83 13.93 -17.84
CA GLY A 355 -7.65 12.96 -18.57
C GLY A 355 -8.07 13.48 -19.94
N ARG A 356 -8.55 14.72 -20.03
CA ARG A 356 -8.90 15.34 -21.34
C ARG A 356 -7.70 15.50 -22.26
N LEU A 357 -6.50 15.73 -21.73
CA LEU A 357 -5.28 15.87 -22.52
C LEU A 357 -4.87 14.53 -23.17
N ILE A 358 -5.00 13.43 -22.45
CA ILE A 358 -4.60 12.09 -22.89
C ILE A 358 -5.75 11.27 -23.49
N ASP A 359 -6.92 11.90 -23.69
CA ASP A 359 -8.15 11.27 -24.17
C ASP A 359 -8.58 10.08 -23.28
N ALA A 360 -8.49 10.25 -21.95
CA ALA A 360 -8.86 9.27 -20.94
C ALA A 360 -10.36 8.94 -20.98
N VAL A 361 -10.67 7.67 -20.74
CA VAL A 361 -12.06 7.19 -20.70
C VAL A 361 -12.52 7.11 -19.24
N PHE A 362 -13.45 7.99 -18.89
CA PHE A 362 -14.10 8.03 -17.58
C PHE A 362 -15.32 7.11 -17.57
N ILE A 363 -15.30 6.07 -16.72
CA ILE A 363 -16.32 5.03 -16.68
C ILE A 363 -17.20 5.16 -15.44
N ASP A 364 -18.50 5.23 -15.68
CA ASP A 364 -19.52 4.97 -14.67
C ASP A 364 -19.68 3.46 -14.51
N ARG A 365 -19.35 2.95 -13.34
CA ARG A 365 -19.36 1.49 -13.10
C ARG A 365 -20.66 1.01 -12.47
N ASP A 366 -21.48 1.96 -12.01
CA ASP A 366 -22.78 1.68 -11.42
C ASP A 366 -23.88 1.67 -12.49
N ASP A 367 -23.57 2.16 -13.70
CA ASP A 367 -24.42 2.05 -14.89
C ASP A 367 -23.82 1.09 -15.96
N PRO A 368 -24.34 -0.15 -16.07
CA PRO A 368 -23.91 -1.12 -17.05
C PRO A 368 -23.99 -0.64 -18.51
N LYS A 369 -24.94 0.23 -18.87
CA LYS A 369 -25.08 0.74 -20.24
C LYS A 369 -23.96 1.74 -20.58
N SER A 370 -23.69 2.67 -19.66
CA SER A 370 -22.57 3.61 -19.78
C SER A 370 -21.21 2.89 -19.83
N ALA A 371 -21.05 1.81 -19.06
CA ALA A 371 -19.85 0.98 -19.09
C ALA A 371 -19.60 0.38 -20.49
N VAL A 372 -20.62 -0.13 -21.18
CA VAL A 372 -20.48 -0.72 -22.53
C VAL A 372 -20.09 0.32 -23.58
N GLU A 373 -20.69 1.51 -23.56
CA GLU A 373 -20.30 2.59 -24.48
C GLU A 373 -18.86 3.04 -24.26
N SER A 374 -18.45 3.13 -22.99
CA SER A 374 -17.09 3.49 -22.63
C SER A 374 -16.08 2.43 -23.07
N LEU A 375 -16.43 1.13 -22.98
CA LEU A 375 -15.59 0.05 -23.51
C LEU A 375 -15.38 0.18 -25.03
N ARG A 376 -16.39 0.58 -25.80
CA ARG A 376 -16.22 0.85 -27.24
C ARG A 376 -15.23 1.97 -27.52
N LYS A 377 -15.24 3.06 -26.74
CA LYS A 377 -14.26 4.16 -26.86
C LYS A 377 -12.83 3.65 -26.61
N VAL A 378 -12.67 2.74 -25.65
CA VAL A 378 -11.38 2.11 -25.36
C VAL A 378 -10.95 1.18 -26.51
N GLU A 379 -11.87 0.39 -27.07
CA GLU A 379 -11.58 -0.44 -28.25
C GLU A 379 -11.16 0.41 -29.46
N ASP A 380 -11.85 1.52 -29.73
CA ASP A 380 -11.52 2.43 -30.83
C ASP A 380 -10.15 3.08 -30.62
N ALA A 381 -9.82 3.47 -29.39
CA ALA A 381 -8.49 3.97 -29.03
C ALA A 381 -7.41 2.91 -29.32
N ALA A 382 -7.65 1.65 -28.94
CA ALA A 382 -6.73 0.55 -29.20
C ALA A 382 -6.54 0.28 -30.71
N ARG A 383 -7.62 0.28 -31.50
CA ARG A 383 -7.56 0.16 -32.97
C ARG A 383 -6.78 1.31 -33.62
N ASN A 384 -6.83 2.50 -33.03
CA ASN A 384 -6.07 3.67 -33.48
C ASN A 384 -4.61 3.68 -32.99
N GLY A 385 -4.11 2.57 -32.45
CA GLY A 385 -2.72 2.40 -32.04
C GLY A 385 -2.40 2.88 -30.62
N LEU A 386 -3.42 3.18 -29.80
CA LEU A 386 -3.19 3.57 -28.41
C LEU A 386 -3.19 2.36 -27.48
N SER A 387 -2.17 2.26 -26.64
CA SER A 387 -2.18 1.33 -25.52
C SER A 387 -3.16 1.78 -24.44
N ILE A 388 -3.71 0.84 -23.69
CA ILE A 388 -4.66 1.13 -22.62
C ILE A 388 -3.98 0.86 -21.28
N VAL A 389 -4.05 1.81 -20.36
CA VAL A 389 -3.56 1.66 -18.98
C VAL A 389 -4.75 1.58 -18.03
N ILE A 390 -4.88 0.46 -17.31
CA ILE A 390 -6.06 0.21 -16.47
C ILE A 390 -5.73 -0.69 -15.26
N ALA A 391 -6.29 -0.34 -14.10
CA ALA A 391 -6.26 -1.22 -12.93
C ALA A 391 -7.39 -2.27 -13.01
N PRO A 392 -7.10 -3.58 -13.07
CA PRO A 392 -8.11 -4.61 -13.26
C PRO A 392 -9.01 -4.80 -12.02
N GLU A 393 -8.55 -4.43 -10.82
CA GLU A 393 -9.34 -4.41 -9.58
C GLU A 393 -10.45 -3.33 -9.63
N GLY A 394 -10.21 -2.28 -10.41
CA GLY A 394 -11.07 -1.12 -10.54
C GLY A 394 -10.97 -0.13 -9.38
N THR A 395 -10.81 -0.57 -8.14
CA THR A 395 -10.67 0.34 -6.98
C THR A 395 -9.36 0.10 -6.26
N ARG A 396 -8.88 1.10 -5.52
CA ARG A 396 -7.76 0.93 -4.60
C ARG A 396 -8.18 0.03 -3.46
N LEU A 397 -7.40 -1.00 -3.16
CA LEU A 397 -7.62 -1.87 -2.00
C LEU A 397 -6.48 -1.70 -1.00
N ASP A 398 -6.82 -1.62 0.29
CA ASP A 398 -5.81 -1.74 1.36
C ASP A 398 -5.60 -3.22 1.69
N THR A 399 -4.94 -3.91 0.76
CA THR A 399 -4.44 -5.28 0.93
C THR A 399 -2.97 -5.33 0.50
N HIS A 400 -2.23 -6.33 0.95
CA HIS A 400 -0.87 -6.63 0.48
C HIS A 400 -0.85 -7.58 -0.71
N GLU A 401 -2.01 -8.16 -1.01
CA GLU A 401 -2.27 -8.93 -2.21
C GLU A 401 -2.96 -8.05 -3.26
N VAL A 402 -3.40 -8.69 -4.34
CA VAL A 402 -4.30 -8.07 -5.31
C VAL A 402 -5.74 -8.55 -5.10
N GLY A 403 -6.70 -7.64 -5.26
CA GLY A 403 -8.11 -7.99 -5.25
C GLY A 403 -8.55 -8.81 -6.46
N PRO A 404 -9.86 -9.14 -6.54
CA PRO A 404 -10.44 -9.78 -7.71
C PRO A 404 -10.29 -8.90 -8.97
N PHE A 405 -9.87 -9.51 -10.08
CA PHE A 405 -9.73 -8.83 -11.35
C PHE A 405 -11.04 -8.83 -12.13
N LYS A 406 -11.43 -7.67 -12.66
CA LYS A 406 -12.64 -7.50 -13.47
C LYS A 406 -12.39 -7.92 -14.91
N LYS A 407 -13.44 -8.40 -15.60
CA LYS A 407 -13.38 -8.85 -17.01
C LYS A 407 -13.10 -7.73 -18.03
N GLY A 408 -13.39 -6.47 -17.69
CA GLY A 408 -13.35 -5.33 -18.61
C GLY A 408 -12.02 -5.20 -19.39
N PRO A 409 -10.87 -5.04 -18.71
CA PRO A 409 -9.55 -4.97 -19.36
C PRO A 409 -9.26 -6.09 -20.36
N PHE A 410 -9.60 -7.33 -19.99
CA PHE A 410 -9.33 -8.51 -20.80
C PHE A 410 -10.26 -8.59 -22.01
N ARG A 411 -11.54 -8.23 -21.86
CA ARG A 411 -12.48 -8.13 -22.99
C ARG A 411 -12.05 -7.06 -24.00
N ILE A 412 -11.52 -5.93 -23.52
CA ILE A 412 -10.93 -4.89 -24.39
C ILE A 412 -9.77 -5.49 -25.20
N ALA A 413 -8.85 -6.20 -24.53
CA ALA A 413 -7.70 -6.81 -25.20
C ALA A 413 -8.14 -7.83 -26.26
N MET A 414 -9.10 -8.70 -25.94
CA MET A 414 -9.69 -9.67 -26.86
C MET A 414 -10.36 -9.00 -28.07
N ALA A 415 -11.19 -7.97 -27.85
CA ALA A 415 -11.91 -7.29 -28.90
C ALA A 415 -11.01 -6.49 -29.85
N ALA A 416 -9.94 -5.89 -29.31
CA ALA A 416 -8.95 -5.16 -30.09
C ALA A 416 -7.87 -6.07 -30.72
N GLY A 417 -7.79 -7.35 -30.32
CA GLY A 417 -6.76 -8.28 -30.80
C GLY A 417 -5.35 -7.91 -30.36
N VAL A 418 -5.21 -7.30 -29.19
CA VAL A 418 -3.94 -6.81 -28.62
C VAL A 418 -3.58 -7.61 -27.36
N PRO A 419 -2.29 -7.74 -27.01
CA PRO A 419 -1.91 -8.48 -25.81
C PRO A 419 -2.23 -7.72 -24.52
N VAL A 420 -2.25 -8.45 -23.41
CA VAL A 420 -2.23 -7.88 -22.06
C VAL A 420 -0.80 -7.88 -21.54
N ILE A 421 -0.33 -6.78 -20.96
CA ILE A 421 1.00 -6.69 -20.33
C ILE A 421 0.80 -6.47 -18.83
N PRO A 422 1.10 -7.47 -17.99
CA PRO A 422 1.05 -7.33 -16.54
C PRO A 422 2.18 -6.45 -16.00
N VAL A 423 1.81 -5.45 -15.22
CA VAL A 423 2.71 -4.58 -14.45
C VAL A 423 2.43 -4.79 -12.97
N VAL A 424 3.33 -5.46 -12.27
CA VAL A 424 3.22 -5.69 -10.82
C VAL A 424 4.03 -4.63 -10.10
N ILE A 425 3.37 -3.83 -9.26
CA ILE A 425 3.97 -2.77 -8.43
C ILE A 425 4.01 -3.27 -6.99
N ARG A 426 5.21 -3.34 -6.41
CA ARG A 426 5.42 -3.65 -5.00
C ARG A 426 5.72 -2.36 -4.23
N ASN A 427 5.45 -2.36 -2.92
CA ASN A 427 5.95 -1.38 -1.94
C ASN A 427 5.68 0.11 -2.24
N ALA A 428 4.71 0.47 -3.08
CA ALA A 428 4.36 1.85 -3.38
C ALA A 428 3.87 2.64 -2.14
N GLU A 429 3.46 1.96 -1.08
CA GLU A 429 3.11 2.53 0.21
C GLU A 429 4.27 3.28 0.89
N VAL A 430 5.52 2.95 0.56
CA VAL A 430 6.72 3.64 1.03
C VAL A 430 6.69 5.10 0.58
N ILE A 431 6.25 5.35 -0.66
CA ILE A 431 6.18 6.72 -1.20
C ILE A 431 4.89 7.43 -0.81
N ALA A 432 3.77 6.72 -0.63
CA ALA A 432 2.49 7.36 -0.29
C ALA A 432 1.49 6.39 0.33
N ALA A 433 0.75 6.84 1.36
CA ALA A 433 -0.42 6.11 1.85
C ALA A 433 -1.54 6.08 0.79
N ARG A 434 -2.49 5.14 0.93
CA ARG A 434 -3.57 4.87 -0.03
C ARG A 434 -4.24 6.13 -0.59
N ASP A 435 -4.63 7.04 0.29
CA ASP A 435 -5.36 8.27 -0.03
C ASP A 435 -4.49 9.54 0.07
N SER A 436 -3.17 9.40 0.18
CA SER A 436 -2.27 10.55 0.26
C SER A 436 -2.24 11.34 -1.05
N SER A 437 -2.22 12.67 -0.94
CA SER A 437 -1.89 13.58 -2.05
C SER A 437 -0.42 14.01 -2.03
N VAL A 438 0.36 13.51 -1.06
CA VAL A 438 1.78 13.84 -0.87
C VAL A 438 2.61 12.59 -1.05
N MET A 439 3.70 12.71 -1.80
CA MET A 439 4.73 11.69 -1.95
C MET A 439 5.91 11.95 -1.02
N ASN A 440 6.50 10.86 -0.55
CA ASN A 440 7.77 10.80 0.15
C ASN A 440 8.83 10.19 -0.79
N PRO A 441 10.10 10.58 -0.64
CA PRO A 441 11.20 9.94 -1.34
C PRO A 441 11.26 8.45 -1.02
N GLY A 442 11.58 7.63 -2.01
CA GLY A 442 11.66 6.19 -1.84
C GLY A 442 11.83 5.45 -3.17
N THR A 443 12.14 4.17 -3.08
CA THR A 443 12.29 3.31 -4.26
C THR A 443 11.11 2.36 -4.36
N VAL A 444 10.40 2.40 -5.49
CA VAL A 444 9.30 1.49 -5.81
C VAL A 444 9.81 0.42 -6.76
N ASP A 445 9.56 -0.85 -6.44
CA ASP A 445 9.90 -1.95 -7.34
C ASP A 445 8.72 -2.29 -8.27
N VAL A 446 9.04 -2.50 -9.55
CA VAL A 446 8.07 -2.81 -10.59
C VAL A 446 8.58 -3.98 -11.43
N ALA A 447 7.72 -4.97 -11.65
CA ALA A 447 7.96 -6.09 -12.55
C ALA A 447 7.00 -5.99 -13.76
N VAL A 448 7.54 -5.91 -14.97
CA VAL A 448 6.77 -5.79 -16.21
C VAL A 448 6.89 -7.10 -17.00
N PHE A 449 5.85 -7.92 -16.96
CA PHE A 449 5.86 -9.25 -17.56
C PHE A 449 5.73 -9.22 -19.09
N PRO A 450 6.16 -10.29 -19.78
CA PRO A 450 5.98 -10.41 -21.22
C PRO A 450 4.52 -10.27 -21.68
N PRO A 451 4.29 -9.85 -22.94
CA PRO A 451 2.94 -9.77 -23.50
C PRO A 451 2.21 -11.11 -23.48
N ILE A 452 1.02 -11.14 -22.86
CA ILE A 452 0.10 -12.27 -22.86
C ILE A 452 -0.75 -12.19 -24.13
N SER A 453 -0.64 -13.19 -25.00
CA SER A 453 -1.46 -13.30 -26.21
C SER A 453 -2.93 -13.55 -25.86
N MET A 454 -3.84 -12.89 -26.58
CA MET A 454 -5.29 -13.10 -26.45
C MET A 454 -5.83 -14.16 -27.45
N ALA A 455 -4.96 -14.86 -28.18
CA ALA A 455 -5.35 -15.69 -29.32
C ALA A 455 -6.21 -16.92 -28.97
N ASP A 456 -6.01 -17.49 -27.77
CA ASP A 456 -6.72 -18.65 -27.24
C ASP A 456 -7.78 -18.29 -26.19
N TRP A 457 -8.02 -17.00 -25.95
CA TRP A 457 -9.01 -16.51 -25.01
C TRP A 457 -10.40 -16.53 -25.66
N THR A 458 -11.38 -17.09 -24.95
CA THR A 458 -12.79 -17.18 -25.35
C THR A 458 -13.68 -16.69 -24.22
N VAL A 459 -14.96 -16.45 -24.50
CA VAL A 459 -15.93 -16.08 -23.45
C VAL A 459 -16.07 -17.18 -22.39
N ASP A 460 -15.82 -18.43 -22.77
CA ASP A 460 -15.99 -19.60 -21.91
C ASP A 460 -14.82 -19.82 -20.95
N ASN A 461 -13.58 -19.49 -21.36
CA ASN A 461 -12.38 -19.68 -20.53
C ASN A 461 -11.85 -18.38 -19.89
N ILE A 462 -12.49 -17.23 -20.13
CA ILE A 462 -12.00 -15.93 -19.66
C ILE A 462 -11.85 -15.86 -18.14
N ASP A 463 -12.73 -16.49 -17.37
CA ASP A 463 -12.69 -16.47 -15.91
C ASP A 463 -11.46 -17.20 -15.36
N GLU A 464 -11.15 -18.38 -15.93
CA GLU A 464 -9.97 -19.18 -15.61
C GLU A 464 -8.69 -18.41 -15.98
N ARG A 465 -8.63 -17.89 -17.20
CA ARG A 465 -7.50 -17.09 -17.70
C ARG A 465 -7.25 -15.84 -16.85
N ILE A 466 -8.29 -15.17 -16.38
CA ILE A 466 -8.16 -14.02 -15.46
C ILE A 466 -7.61 -14.47 -14.10
N ALA A 467 -8.05 -15.63 -13.60
CA ALA A 467 -7.54 -16.18 -12.35
C ALA A 467 -6.05 -16.53 -12.44
N GLU A 468 -5.59 -17.10 -13.56
CA GLU A 468 -4.17 -17.35 -13.84
C GLU A 468 -3.35 -16.05 -13.83
N VAL A 469 -3.83 -15.01 -14.52
CA VAL A 469 -3.18 -13.69 -14.51
C VAL A 469 -3.18 -13.08 -13.12
N ARG A 470 -4.24 -13.25 -12.33
CA ARG A 470 -4.25 -12.78 -10.93
C ARG A 470 -3.24 -13.55 -10.07
N GLN A 471 -3.13 -14.86 -10.28
CA GLN A 471 -2.19 -15.72 -9.55
C GLN A 471 -0.73 -15.31 -9.81
N LEU A 472 -0.39 -14.94 -11.05
CA LEU A 472 0.90 -14.31 -11.38
C LEU A 472 1.23 -13.12 -10.45
N TYR A 473 0.27 -12.22 -10.20
CA TYR A 473 0.49 -11.08 -9.30
C TYR A 473 0.73 -11.52 -7.86
N LEU A 474 -0.07 -12.47 -7.36
CA LEU A 474 0.07 -12.99 -6.00
C LEU A 474 1.43 -13.63 -5.80
N ASP A 475 1.83 -14.52 -6.70
CA ASP A 475 3.10 -15.24 -6.59
C ASP A 475 4.29 -14.31 -6.74
N THR A 476 4.19 -13.28 -7.59
CA THR A 476 5.22 -12.24 -7.73
C THR A 476 5.34 -11.38 -6.47
N LEU A 477 4.22 -11.00 -5.85
CA LEU A 477 4.24 -10.19 -4.63
C LEU A 477 4.80 -10.96 -3.43
N VAL A 478 4.53 -12.27 -3.36
CA VAL A 478 5.08 -13.17 -2.33
C VAL A 478 6.56 -13.48 -2.59
N ASN A 479 6.90 -13.86 -3.83
CA ASN A 479 8.24 -14.27 -4.26
C ASN A 479 8.80 -13.28 -5.27
N TRP A 480 9.20 -12.12 -4.78
CA TRP A 480 9.64 -11.05 -5.66
C TRP A 480 10.98 -11.36 -6.34
N PRO A 481 11.09 -11.19 -7.67
CA PRO A 481 12.34 -11.41 -8.40
C PRO A 481 13.42 -10.37 -8.07
N GLU A 482 14.67 -10.80 -7.90
CA GLU A 482 15.81 -9.89 -7.66
C GLU A 482 16.44 -9.37 -8.95
N ASP A 483 16.79 -10.26 -9.88
CA ASP A 483 17.59 -9.94 -11.07
C ASP A 483 16.81 -10.06 -12.39
N GLU A 484 16.07 -11.16 -12.54
CA GLU A 484 15.31 -11.48 -13.74
C GLU A 484 13.87 -11.84 -13.38
N LEU A 485 12.95 -11.59 -14.30
CA LEU A 485 11.56 -12.02 -14.12
C LEU A 485 11.49 -13.54 -14.08
N PRO A 486 10.62 -14.11 -13.22
CA PRO A 486 10.35 -15.55 -13.28
C PRO A 486 9.77 -15.89 -14.66
N GLU A 487 10.03 -17.12 -15.14
CA GLU A 487 9.37 -17.62 -16.33
C GLU A 487 7.86 -17.48 -16.14
N ALA A 488 7.23 -16.66 -16.97
CA ALA A 488 5.78 -16.48 -16.94
C ALA A 488 5.05 -17.71 -17.53
N ALA A 489 5.79 -18.66 -18.11
CA ALA A 489 5.29 -19.88 -18.75
C ALA A 489 4.23 -20.67 -17.97
N PRO A 490 4.26 -20.78 -16.62
CA PRO A 490 3.19 -21.45 -15.88
C PRO A 490 1.81 -20.79 -16.02
N TYR A 491 1.78 -19.50 -16.36
CA TYR A 491 0.57 -18.69 -16.54
C TYR A 491 0.32 -18.29 -18.00
N LEU A 492 1.32 -18.48 -18.87
CA LEU A 492 1.25 -18.20 -20.29
C LEU A 492 0.98 -19.50 -21.05
N HIS A 493 -0.24 -19.64 -21.54
CA HIS A 493 -0.56 -20.72 -22.46
C HIS A 493 0.02 -20.39 -23.83
N ASP A 494 0.82 -21.31 -24.39
CA ASP A 494 1.36 -21.15 -25.73
C ASP A 494 0.23 -20.97 -26.75
N ALA A 495 0.38 -19.99 -27.63
CA ALA A 495 -0.49 -19.87 -28.80
C ALA A 495 -0.41 -21.20 -29.58
N PRO A 496 -1.55 -21.84 -29.92
CA PRO A 496 -1.49 -23.11 -30.63
C PRO A 496 -0.76 -22.93 -31.96
N THR A 497 0.35 -23.65 -32.14
CA THR A 497 1.04 -23.74 -33.42
C THR A 497 0.02 -24.15 -34.47
N LYS A 498 -0.23 -23.29 -35.47
CA LYS A 498 -1.15 -23.58 -36.58
C LYS A 498 -0.78 -24.94 -37.19
N LYS A 499 -1.59 -25.97 -36.95
CA LYS A 499 -1.48 -27.24 -37.69
C LYS A 499 -1.69 -26.92 -39.18
N PRO A 500 -0.87 -27.47 -40.10
CA PRO A 500 -1.07 -27.27 -41.53
C PRO A 500 -2.47 -27.73 -41.91
N ALA A 501 -3.21 -26.89 -42.64
CA ALA A 501 -4.55 -27.19 -43.09
C ALA A 501 -4.57 -28.56 -43.79
N ARG A 502 -5.28 -29.52 -43.19
CA ARG A 502 -5.48 -30.85 -43.78
C ARG A 502 -6.32 -30.65 -45.04
N LYS A 503 -5.69 -30.79 -46.22
CA LYS A 503 -6.38 -30.76 -47.52
C LYS A 503 -7.57 -31.72 -47.47
N ALA A 504 -8.78 -31.19 -47.56
CA ALA A 504 -9.99 -31.99 -47.66
C ALA A 504 -9.96 -32.79 -48.97
N ALA A 505 -9.94 -34.12 -48.85
CA ALA A 505 -10.09 -35.00 -50.00
C ALA A 505 -11.53 -34.90 -50.53
N LYS A 506 -11.69 -34.45 -51.79
CA LYS A 506 -12.95 -34.48 -52.52
C LYS A 506 -13.43 -35.93 -52.66
N LYS A 507 -14.53 -36.29 -51.99
CA LYS A 507 -15.27 -37.54 -52.23
C LYS A 507 -16.26 -37.30 -53.38
N ALA A 508 -16.00 -37.91 -54.53
CA ALA A 508 -16.91 -37.91 -55.67
C ALA A 508 -18.14 -38.79 -55.38
N ALA A 509 -19.34 -38.22 -55.49
CA ALA A 509 -20.59 -38.94 -55.39
C ALA A 509 -20.93 -39.61 -56.74
N LYS A 510 -20.97 -40.96 -56.77
CA LYS A 510 -21.53 -41.74 -57.88
C LYS A 510 -23.06 -41.79 -57.75
N LYS A 511 -23.76 -41.25 -58.75
CA LYS A 511 -25.21 -41.42 -58.98
C LYS A 511 -25.54 -42.89 -59.30
N ALA A 512 -26.52 -43.46 -58.61
CA ALA A 512 -27.16 -44.73 -58.99
C ALA A 512 -28.47 -44.45 -59.76
N ALA A 513 -28.69 -45.19 -60.84
CA ALA A 513 -29.87 -45.10 -61.71
C ALA A 513 -31.05 -45.96 -61.19
N PRO A 514 -32.31 -45.64 -61.55
CA PRO A 514 -33.48 -46.32 -60.98
C PRO A 514 -33.82 -47.62 -61.73
N LYS A 515 -34.15 -48.67 -60.98
CA LYS A 515 -34.72 -49.93 -61.52
C LYS A 515 -36.22 -49.78 -61.75
N LYS A 516 -36.65 -50.04 -62.99
CA LYS A 516 -38.04 -50.28 -63.40
C LYS A 516 -38.55 -51.60 -62.82
N ALA A 517 -39.82 -51.65 -62.42
CA ALA A 517 -40.56 -52.88 -62.11
C ALA A 517 -41.92 -52.89 -62.83
N ARG A 518 -42.13 -53.91 -63.67
CA ARG A 518 -43.38 -54.63 -64.01
C ARG A 518 -43.06 -55.66 -65.12
N PRO A 519 -43.84 -56.74 -65.30
CA PRO A 519 -45.18 -57.01 -64.80
C PRO A 519 -45.24 -57.73 -63.45
#